data_AF-A0A852M5T2-F1
#
_entry.id   AF-A0A852M5T2-F1
#
_cell.length_a   1.000
_cell.length_b   1.000
_cell.length_c   1.000
_cell.angle_alpha   90.00
_cell.angle_beta   90.00
_cell.angle_gamma   90.00
#
_symmetry.space_group_name_H-M   'P 1'
#
loop_
_entity.id
_entity.type
_entity.pdbx_description
1 polymer ?
#
loop_
_entity_poly.entity_id
_entity_poly.type
_entity_poly.pdbx_seq_one_letter_code
_entity_poly.pdbx_strand_id
1 'polypeptide(L)'
;SAKTRQVALQSLRLAFSSKTLSEFLLERRLTLTDSLEKCLKKGKGEEQALAGTVLTLLCLQMGSGPEGEEVFRSLKPLLVSVLTDSTASPSARQSCATALGMCCYIAAAEFE
;
A
#
# COMPACT_ATOMS: atom_id res chain seq x y z
N SER A 1 15.59 6.20 -10.20
CA SER A 1 15.74 4.83 -10.74
C SER A 1 14.93 3.84 -9.89
N ALA A 2 14.87 2.55 -10.23
CA ALA A 2 14.19 1.55 -9.40
C ALA A 2 14.78 1.45 -7.98
N LYS A 3 16.10 1.49 -7.85
CA LYS A 3 16.76 1.45 -6.53
C LYS A 3 16.39 2.65 -5.66
N THR A 4 16.31 3.85 -6.23
CA THR A 4 15.87 5.05 -5.50
C THR A 4 14.45 4.88 -4.96
N ARG A 5 13.53 4.30 -5.74
CA ARG A 5 12.15 4.06 -5.29
C ARG A 5 12.09 3.04 -4.16
N GLN A 6 12.84 1.94 -4.24
CA GLN A 6 12.93 0.95 -3.17
C GLN A 6 13.46 1.57 -1.87
N VAL A 7 14.52 2.37 -1.93
CA VAL A 7 15.06 3.07 -0.76
C VAL A 7 14.02 4.02 -0.17
N ALA A 8 13.33 4.79 -1.01
CA ALA A 8 12.27 5.70 -0.55
C ALA A 8 11.10 4.95 0.11
N LEU A 9 10.62 3.86 -0.49
CA LEU A 9 9.56 3.01 0.10
C LEU A 9 10.01 2.40 1.43
N GLN A 10 11.26 1.97 1.53
CA GLN A 10 11.83 1.46 2.77
C GLN A 10 11.87 2.54 3.87
N SER A 11 12.25 3.77 3.52
CA SER A 11 12.20 4.91 4.46
C SER A 11 10.77 5.24 4.89
N LEU A 12 9.81 5.23 3.97
CA LEU A 12 8.39 5.43 4.29
C LEU A 12 7.88 4.34 5.23
N ARG A 13 8.21 3.07 4.96
CA ARG A 13 7.87 1.94 5.81
C ARG A 13 8.34 2.16 7.25
N LEU A 14 9.61 2.53 7.42
CA LEU A 14 10.20 2.78 8.74
C LEU A 14 9.55 3.99 9.44
N ALA A 15 9.29 5.07 8.71
CA ALA A 15 8.63 6.25 9.26
C ALA A 15 7.21 5.93 9.74
N PHE A 16 6.41 5.26 8.91
CA PHE A 16 5.02 4.95 9.22
C PHE A 16 4.90 3.86 10.30
N SER A 17 5.89 2.98 10.45
CA SER A 17 5.88 1.98 11.54
C SER A 17 6.34 2.54 12.89
N SER A 18 7.11 3.63 12.89
CA SER A 18 7.71 4.19 14.12
C SER A 18 6.94 5.36 14.72
N LYS A 19 6.11 6.05 13.92
CA LYS A 19 5.37 7.24 14.34
C LYS A 19 3.98 7.28 13.71
N THR A 20 3.02 7.78 14.47
CA THR A 20 1.71 8.19 13.97
C THR A 20 1.83 9.57 13.34
N LEU A 21 1.45 9.69 12.07
CA LEU A 21 1.62 10.88 11.22
C LEU A 21 0.28 11.28 10.58
N SER A 22 -0.84 11.03 11.25
CA SER A 22 -2.19 11.07 10.66
C SER A 22 -2.53 12.37 9.94
N GLU A 23 -2.24 13.55 10.52
CA GLU A 23 -2.50 14.85 9.88
C GLU A 23 -1.70 15.02 8.58
N PHE A 24 -0.40 14.73 8.62
CA PHE A 24 0.46 14.78 7.44
C PHE A 24 0.02 13.80 6.34
N LEU A 25 -0.37 12.58 6.72
CA LEU A 25 -0.84 11.57 5.77
C LEU A 25 -2.18 11.94 5.17
N LEU A 26 -3.09 12.54 5.94
CA LEU A 26 -4.38 13.00 5.45
C LEU A 26 -4.21 14.05 4.33
N GLU A 27 -3.30 15.01 4.51
CA GLU A 27 -2.99 16.04 3.51
C GLU A 27 -2.31 15.48 2.26
N ARG A 28 -1.49 14.43 2.41
CA ARG A 28 -0.67 13.87 1.30
C ARG A 28 -1.22 12.58 0.71
N ARG A 29 -2.37 12.08 1.18
CA ARG A 29 -2.91 10.75 0.81
C ARG A 29 -3.02 10.55 -0.70
N LEU A 30 -3.46 11.56 -1.45
CA LEU A 30 -3.67 11.44 -2.90
C LEU A 30 -2.33 11.23 -3.62
N THR A 31 -1.33 12.04 -3.28
CA THR A 31 0.03 11.91 -3.83
C THR A 31 0.69 10.59 -3.46
N LEU A 32 0.52 10.14 -2.21
CA LEU A 32 1.03 8.86 -1.76
C LEU A 32 0.33 7.69 -2.49
N THR A 33 -0.98 7.77 -2.66
CA THR A 33 -1.79 6.76 -3.37
C THR A 33 -1.36 6.65 -4.84
N ASP A 34 -1.24 7.77 -5.56
CA ASP A 34 -0.74 7.80 -6.94
C ASP A 34 0.68 7.23 -7.06
N SER A 35 1.55 7.54 -6.09
CA SER A 35 2.91 7.01 -6.04
C SER A 35 2.93 5.49 -5.82
N LEU A 36 2.09 4.99 -4.92
CA LEU A 36 1.94 3.56 -4.63
C LEU A 36 1.31 2.81 -5.81
N GLU A 37 0.33 3.41 -6.49
CA GLU A 37 -0.29 2.87 -7.70
C GLU A 37 0.79 2.59 -8.76
N LYS A 38 1.66 3.57 -9.01
CA LYS A 38 2.77 3.45 -9.96
C LYS A 38 3.76 2.35 -9.56
N CYS A 39 4.08 2.21 -8.27
CA CYS A 39 4.98 1.17 -7.77
C CYS A 39 4.36 -0.24 -7.89
N LEU A 40 3.07 -0.39 -7.62
CA LEU A 40 2.37 -1.67 -7.76
C LEU A 40 2.19 -2.07 -9.23
N LYS A 41 1.83 -1.12 -10.09
CA LYS A 41 1.51 -1.35 -11.50
C LYS A 41 2.75 -1.52 -12.38
N LYS A 42 3.80 -0.72 -12.15
CA LYS A 42 5.02 -0.70 -12.99
C LYS A 42 6.26 -1.25 -12.29
N GLY A 43 6.28 -1.28 -10.96
CA GLY A 43 7.37 -1.88 -10.20
C GLY A 43 7.37 -3.40 -10.32
N LYS A 44 8.44 -4.03 -9.80
CA LYS A 44 8.61 -5.48 -9.76
C LYS A 44 9.28 -5.90 -8.47
N GLY A 45 9.04 -7.14 -8.06
CA GLY A 45 9.79 -7.78 -6.98
C GLY A 45 9.73 -7.03 -5.66
N GLU A 46 10.90 -6.64 -5.14
CA GLU A 46 11.02 -5.89 -3.89
C GLU A 46 10.26 -4.55 -3.90
N GLU A 47 10.16 -3.87 -5.04
CA GLU A 47 9.42 -2.59 -5.12
C GLU A 47 7.93 -2.80 -4.84
N GLN A 48 7.32 -3.83 -5.44
CA GLN A 48 5.91 -4.17 -5.19
C GLN A 48 5.70 -4.67 -3.76
N ALA A 49 6.64 -5.47 -3.24
CA ALA A 49 6.58 -5.95 -1.87
C ALA A 49 6.59 -4.78 -0.86
N LEU A 50 7.50 -3.82 -1.03
CA LEU A 50 7.57 -2.63 -0.18
C LEU A 50 6.33 -1.74 -0.35
N ALA A 51 5.83 -1.56 -1.57
CA ALA A 51 4.61 -0.79 -1.82
C ALA A 51 3.40 -1.38 -1.10
N GLY A 52 3.23 -2.71 -1.10
CA GLY A 52 2.17 -3.39 -0.34
C GLY A 52 2.25 -3.12 1.16
N THR A 53 3.45 -3.18 1.75
CA THR A 53 3.65 -2.87 3.18
C THR A 53 3.38 -1.40 3.49
N VAL A 54 3.88 -0.46 2.67
CA VAL A 54 3.64 0.98 2.88
C VAL A 54 2.17 1.32 2.77
N LEU A 55 1.45 0.74 1.80
CA LEU A 55 0.00 0.88 1.69
C LEU A 55 -0.72 0.38 2.95
N THR A 56 -0.31 -0.78 3.47
CA THR A 56 -0.91 -1.34 4.71
C THR A 56 -0.76 -0.38 5.87
N LEU A 57 0.44 0.18 6.05
CA LEU A 57 0.72 1.15 7.11
C LEU A 57 -0.01 2.47 6.89
N LEU A 58 -0.17 2.91 5.64
CA LEU A 58 -0.96 4.09 5.30
C LEU A 58 -2.43 3.86 5.70
N CYS A 59 -3.06 2.78 5.26
CA CYS A 59 -4.45 2.47 5.63
C CYS A 59 -4.60 2.33 7.16
N LEU A 60 -3.63 1.71 7.84
CA LEU A 60 -3.63 1.60 9.31
C LEU A 60 -3.66 2.96 10.00
N GLN A 61 -2.89 3.93 9.50
CA GLN A 61 -2.86 5.27 10.10
C GLN A 61 -4.07 6.14 9.72
N MET A 62 -4.68 5.88 8.56
CA MET A 62 -5.89 6.56 8.11
C MET A 62 -7.16 6.02 8.81
N GLY A 63 -7.14 4.76 9.23
CA GLY A 63 -8.26 4.10 9.90
C GLY A 63 -9.44 3.80 8.96
N SER A 64 -10.61 3.58 9.55
CA SER A 64 -11.86 3.23 8.88
C SER A 64 -12.66 4.44 8.39
N GLY A 65 -12.01 5.59 8.21
CA GLY A 65 -12.64 6.80 7.67
C GLY A 65 -12.77 6.74 6.14
N PRO A 66 -13.60 7.62 5.54
CA PRO A 66 -13.82 7.64 4.10
C PRO A 66 -12.52 7.82 3.30
N GLU A 67 -11.54 8.55 3.85
CA GLU A 67 -10.23 8.71 3.22
C GLU A 67 -9.41 7.42 3.22
N GLY A 68 -9.47 6.62 4.29
CA GLY A 68 -8.82 5.31 4.35
C GLY A 68 -9.45 4.32 3.38
N GLU A 69 -10.79 4.30 3.33
CA GLU A 69 -11.55 3.49 2.38
C GLU A 69 -11.24 3.87 0.93
N GLU A 70 -11.17 5.15 0.60
CA GLU A 70 -10.85 5.63 -0.76
C GLU A 70 -9.45 5.18 -1.20
N VAL A 71 -8.46 5.30 -0.31
CA VAL A 71 -7.09 4.82 -0.57
C VAL A 71 -7.09 3.32 -0.83
N PHE A 72 -7.78 2.54 0.00
CA PHE A 72 -7.82 1.09 -0.17
C PHE A 72 -8.58 0.68 -1.44
N ARG A 73 -9.76 1.26 -1.68
CA ARG A 73 -10.58 1.01 -2.88
C ARG A 73 -9.80 1.24 -4.16
N SER A 74 -9.00 2.31 -4.20
CA SER A 74 -8.19 2.67 -5.37
C SER A 74 -7.08 1.65 -5.67
N LEU A 75 -6.50 1.03 -4.64
CA LEU A 75 -5.33 0.16 -4.78
C LEU A 75 -5.65 -1.34 -4.68
N LYS A 76 -6.83 -1.71 -4.14
CA LYS A 76 -7.30 -3.10 -3.99
C LYS A 76 -7.23 -3.89 -5.31
N PRO A 77 -7.68 -3.38 -6.48
CA PRO A 77 -7.57 -4.14 -7.73
C PRO A 77 -6.13 -4.47 -8.13
N LEU A 78 -5.17 -3.58 -7.83
CA LEU A 78 -3.76 -3.80 -8.13
C LEU A 78 -3.14 -4.83 -7.18
N LEU A 79 -3.49 -4.80 -5.89
CA LEU A 79 -3.06 -5.83 -4.95
C LEU A 79 -3.57 -7.21 -5.35
N VAL A 80 -4.84 -7.31 -5.75
CA VAL A 80 -5.42 -8.57 -6.26
C VAL A 80 -4.68 -9.02 -7.51
N SER A 81 -4.47 -8.11 -8.47
CA SER A 81 -3.74 -8.42 -9.70
C SER A 81 -2.34 -8.97 -9.42
N VAL A 82 -1.56 -8.36 -8.52
CA VAL A 82 -0.21 -8.84 -8.17
C VAL A 82 -0.28 -10.17 -7.43
N LEU A 83 -1.22 -10.35 -6.51
CA LEU A 83 -1.39 -11.60 -5.76
C LEU A 83 -1.68 -12.80 -6.66
N THR A 84 -2.55 -12.61 -7.67
CA THR A 84 -3.01 -13.66 -8.59
C THR A 84 -2.06 -13.90 -9.76
N ASP A 85 -1.13 -12.98 -10.03
CA ASP A 85 -0.11 -13.14 -11.06
C ASP A 85 0.94 -14.19 -10.64
N SER A 86 0.91 -15.37 -11.28
CA SER A 86 1.86 -16.45 -11.01
C SER A 86 3.30 -16.12 -11.42
N THR A 87 3.49 -15.09 -12.24
CA THR A 87 4.82 -14.62 -12.68
C THR A 87 5.40 -13.54 -11.77
N ALA A 88 4.59 -12.95 -10.89
CA ALA A 88 5.07 -12.02 -9.88
C ALA A 88 5.93 -12.73 -8.82
N SER A 89 6.87 -12.00 -8.21
CA SER A 89 7.75 -12.62 -7.22
C SER A 89 6.96 -13.13 -6.01
N PRO A 90 7.39 -14.23 -5.36
CA PRO A 90 6.74 -14.73 -4.16
C PRO A 90 6.61 -13.67 -3.06
N SER A 91 7.64 -12.83 -2.88
CA SER A 91 7.64 -11.75 -1.90
C SER A 91 6.61 -10.64 -2.20
N ALA A 92 6.43 -10.29 -3.48
CA ALA A 92 5.43 -9.32 -3.89
C ALA A 92 4.01 -9.85 -3.63
N ARG A 93 3.77 -11.10 -4.03
CA ARG A 93 2.48 -11.79 -3.81
C ARG A 93 2.15 -11.90 -2.33
N GLN A 94 3.10 -12.35 -1.50
CA GLN A 94 2.92 -12.44 -0.05
C GLN A 94 2.60 -11.08 0.57
N SER A 95 3.34 -10.02 0.21
CA SER A 95 3.08 -8.68 0.73
C SER A 95 1.69 -8.17 0.31
N CYS A 96 1.27 -8.41 -0.93
CA CYS A 96 -0.05 -8.02 -1.40
C CYS A 96 -1.17 -8.81 -0.71
N ALA A 97 -0.98 -10.11 -0.42
CA ALA A 97 -1.92 -10.90 0.36
C ALA A 97 -2.11 -10.31 1.77
N THR A 98 -1.01 -10.03 2.46
CA THR A 98 -1.05 -9.39 3.79
C THR A 98 -1.73 -8.02 3.73
N ALA A 99 -1.39 -7.20 2.73
CA ALA A 99 -1.98 -5.89 2.55
C ALA A 99 -3.50 -5.97 2.32
N LEU A 100 -3.97 -6.90 1.49
CA LEU A 100 -5.41 -7.14 1.29
C LEU A 100 -6.09 -7.52 2.59
N GLY A 101 -5.56 -8.50 3.34
CA GLY A 101 -6.17 -8.94 4.59
C GLY A 101 -6.26 -7.82 5.63
N MET A 102 -5.16 -7.08 5.81
CA MET A 102 -5.09 -5.98 6.77
C MET A 102 -5.98 -4.80 6.36
N CYS A 103 -5.91 -4.37 5.10
CA CYS A 103 -6.71 -3.23 4.64
C CYS A 103 -8.20 -3.58 4.57
N CYS A 104 -8.59 -4.82 4.27
CA CYS A 104 -9.99 -5.26 4.42
C CYS A 104 -10.45 -5.20 5.88
N TYR A 105 -9.59 -5.53 6.84
CA TYR A 105 -9.94 -5.41 8.26
C TYR A 105 -10.09 -3.95 8.72
N ILE A 106 -9.28 -3.02 8.18
CA ILE A 106 -9.23 -1.63 8.63
C ILE A 106 -10.22 -0.73 7.89
N ALA A 107 -10.28 -0.86 6.57
CA ALA A 107 -10.83 0.14 5.65
C ALA A 107 -11.72 -0.49 4.57
N ALA A 108 -12.26 -1.70 4.82
CA ALA A 108 -13.38 -2.17 4.02
C ALA A 108 -14.60 -1.32 4.39
N ALA A 109 -15.22 -0.71 3.38
CA ALA A 109 -16.56 -0.15 3.54
C ALA A 109 -17.50 -1.25 4.00
N GLU A 110 -18.37 -0.94 4.95
CA GLU A 110 -19.42 -1.88 5.38
C GLU A 110 -20.34 -2.14 4.17
N PHE A 111 -20.29 -3.38 3.67
CA PHE A 111 -21.07 -3.94 2.55
C PHE A 111 -20.65 -3.47 1.13
N GLU A 112 -19.78 -4.28 0.47
CA GLU A 112 -19.77 -4.47 -1.00
C GLU A 112 -20.64 -5.68 -1.37
#